data_AF-A0A3C1UR58-F1
#
_entry.id   AF-A0A3C1UR58-F1
#
_cell.length_a   1.000
_cell.length_b   1.000
_cell.length_c   1.000
_cell.angle_alpha   90.00
_cell.angle_beta   90.00
_cell.angle_gamma   90.00
#
_symmetry.space_group_name_H-M   'P 1'
#
loop_
_entity.id
_entity.type
_entity.pdbx_description
1 polymer ?
#
loop_
_entity_poly.entity_id
_entity_poly.type
_entity_poly.pdbx_seq_one_letter_code
_entity_poly.pdbx_strand_id
1 'polypeptide(L)'
;MRIAVDVMGGDHGCGVILDGVIQALDSLPSVESAVLVGKEDEIKRELEAMGDRDRRISFLHAEEVLTMADKPVDAVRRKKNCSIAKGVDLLKSAEVDAFL
;
A
#
# COMPACT_ATOMS: atom_id res chain seq x y z
N MET A 1 -4.72 -15.30 -3.47
CA MET A 1 -3.56 -14.56 -2.90
C MET A 1 -4.01 -13.22 -2.35
N ARG A 2 -3.58 -12.89 -1.14
CA ARG A 2 -3.76 -11.60 -0.47
C ARG A 2 -2.47 -10.80 -0.61
N ILE A 3 -2.54 -9.58 -1.08
CA ILE A 3 -1.34 -8.74 -1.28
C ILE A 3 -1.41 -7.49 -0.41
N ALA A 4 -0.27 -7.02 0.07
CA ALA A 4 -0.13 -5.66 0.60
C ALA A 4 0.67 -4.82 -0.41
N VAL A 5 0.29 -3.56 -0.57
CA VAL A 5 0.92 -2.64 -1.53
C VAL A 5 1.22 -1.32 -0.85
N ASP A 6 2.49 -0.90 -0.84
CA ASP A 6 2.86 0.46 -0.44
C ASP A 6 2.48 1.44 -1.54
N VAL A 7 1.42 2.21 -1.28
CA VAL A 7 0.91 3.20 -2.24
C VAL A 7 1.57 4.57 -2.09
N MET A 8 2.52 4.72 -1.16
CA MET A 8 3.27 5.96 -0.96
C MET A 8 4.57 5.98 -1.77
N GLY A 9 5.01 4.84 -2.27
CA GLY A 9 6.25 4.67 -3.03
C GLY A 9 6.08 4.96 -4.53
N GLY A 10 5.98 6.22 -4.92
CA GLY A 10 5.90 6.57 -6.35
C GLY A 10 6.09 8.05 -6.65
N ASP A 11 6.80 8.35 -7.75
CA ASP A 11 7.08 9.72 -8.19
C ASP A 11 5.81 10.49 -8.61
N HIS A 12 4.76 9.76 -8.98
CA HIS A 12 3.49 10.31 -9.48
C HIS A 12 2.35 10.22 -8.45
N GLY A 13 2.69 9.99 -7.17
CA GLY A 13 1.73 9.85 -6.08
C GLY A 13 0.99 8.51 -6.07
N CYS A 14 0.06 8.36 -5.13
CA CYS A 14 -0.64 7.10 -4.88
C CYS A 14 -1.59 6.69 -6.02
N GLY A 15 -2.14 7.65 -6.78
CA GLY A 15 -3.15 7.37 -7.81
C GLY A 15 -2.71 6.34 -8.86
N VAL A 16 -1.46 6.41 -9.34
CA VAL A 16 -0.95 5.44 -10.33
C VAL A 16 -0.87 4.02 -9.76
N ILE A 17 -0.50 3.90 -8.49
CA ILE A 17 -0.40 2.60 -7.82
C ILE A 17 -1.81 2.04 -7.55
N LEU A 18 -2.74 2.89 -7.11
CA LEU A 18 -4.13 2.51 -6.88
C LEU A 18 -4.81 1.99 -8.14
N ASP A 19 -4.66 2.69 -9.27
CA ASP A 19 -5.16 2.25 -10.57
C ASP A 19 -4.59 0.88 -10.96
N GLY A 20 -3.28 0.68 -10.78
CA GLY A 20 -2.64 -0.62 -11.00
C GLY A 20 -3.19 -1.75 -10.12
N VAL A 21 -3.48 -1.47 -8.85
CA VAL A 21 -4.08 -2.46 -7.94
C VAL A 21 -5.50 -2.83 -8.38
N ILE A 22 -6.32 -1.85 -8.75
CA ILE A 22 -7.69 -2.09 -9.23
C ILE A 22 -7.65 -2.95 -10.50
N GLN A 23 -6.80 -2.59 -11.47
CA GLN A 23 -6.62 -3.37 -12.69
C GLN A 23 -6.14 -4.80 -12.42
N ALA A 24 -5.23 -4.99 -11.44
CA ALA A 24 -4.76 -6.31 -11.05
C ALA A 24 -5.88 -7.15 -10.42
N LEU A 25 -6.71 -6.56 -9.55
CA LEU A 25 -7.86 -7.23 -8.95
C LEU A 25 -8.90 -7.64 -10.01
N ASP A 26 -9.09 -6.83 -11.05
CA ASP A 26 -10.03 -7.15 -12.14
C ASP A 26 -9.49 -8.19 -13.12
N SER A 27 -8.18 -8.15 -13.40
CA SER A 27 -7.57 -8.97 -14.44
C SER A 27 -7.00 -10.30 -13.94
N LEU A 28 -6.71 -10.41 -12.63
CA LEU A 28 -6.04 -11.57 -12.04
C LEU A 28 -6.94 -12.22 -10.97
N PRO A 29 -7.74 -13.24 -11.33
CA PRO A 29 -8.59 -13.95 -10.37
C PRO A 29 -7.84 -14.61 -9.21
N SER A 30 -6.52 -14.81 -9.36
CA SER A 30 -5.65 -15.32 -8.30
C SER A 30 -5.39 -14.30 -7.19
N VAL A 31 -5.62 -13.00 -7.43
CA VAL A 31 -5.54 -11.95 -6.40
C VAL A 31 -6.93 -11.82 -5.78
N GLU A 32 -7.05 -12.25 -4.54
CA GLU A 32 -8.32 -12.31 -3.80
C GLU A 32 -8.63 -10.98 -3.10
N SER A 33 -7.58 -10.32 -2.58
CA SER A 33 -7.70 -9.04 -1.87
C SER A 33 -6.39 -8.27 -1.86
N ALA A 34 -6.50 -6.96 -1.66
CA ALA A 34 -5.37 -6.04 -1.55
C ALA A 34 -5.49 -5.17 -0.30
N VAL A 35 -4.38 -5.03 0.43
CA VAL A 35 -4.23 -4.11 1.56
C VAL A 35 -3.37 -2.93 1.10
N LEU A 36 -3.96 -1.75 1.02
CA LEU A 36 -3.27 -0.52 0.65
C LEU A 36 -2.63 0.09 1.90
N VAL A 37 -1.30 0.17 1.90
CA VAL A 37 -0.52 0.63 3.06
C VAL A 37 0.00 2.03 2.78
N GLY A 38 -0.36 2.99 3.62
CA GLY A 38 0.03 4.39 3.41
C GLY A 38 -0.83 5.39 4.18
N LYS A 39 -0.75 6.66 3.81
CA LYS A 39 -1.54 7.71 4.43
C LYS A 39 -3.00 7.61 4.00
N GLU A 40 -3.83 7.11 4.91
CA GLU A 40 -5.25 6.82 4.68
C GLU A 40 -6.02 7.97 4.02
N ASP A 41 -5.81 9.22 4.44
CA ASP A 41 -6.51 10.38 3.87
C ASP A 41 -6.15 10.62 2.39
N GLU A 42 -4.89 10.43 2.01
CA GLU A 42 -4.45 10.57 0.62
C GLU A 42 -5.03 9.45 -0.23
N ILE A 43 -5.04 8.22 0.28
CA ILE A 43 -5.57 7.05 -0.41
C ILE A 43 -7.08 7.18 -0.64
N LYS A 44 -7.83 7.49 0.43
CA LYS A 44 -9.30 7.63 0.35
C LYS A 44 -9.71 8.70 -0.64
N ARG A 45 -9.02 9.84 -0.64
CA ARG A 45 -9.29 10.93 -1.58
C ARG A 45 -9.13 10.48 -3.03
N GLU A 46 -8.06 9.75 -3.36
CA GLU A 46 -7.84 9.26 -4.72
C GLU A 46 -8.88 8.20 -5.11
N LEU A 47 -9.19 7.24 -4.24
CA LEU A 47 -10.22 6.24 -4.53
C LEU A 47 -11.63 6.85 -4.68
N GLU A 48 -11.94 7.90 -3.92
CA GLU A 48 -13.16 8.68 -4.12
C GLU A 48 -13.17 9.37 -5.48
N ALA A 49 -12.06 9.97 -5.91
CA ALA A 49 -11.94 10.61 -7.22
C ALA A 49 -12.05 9.60 -8.38
N MET A 50 -11.57 8.38 -8.19
CA MET A 50 -11.70 7.27 -9.15
C MET A 50 -13.10 6.65 -9.16
N GLY A 51 -13.91 6.90 -8.12
CA GLY A 51 -15.23 6.28 -7.95
C GLY A 51 -15.16 4.78 -7.58
N ASP A 52 -14.00 4.29 -7.14
CA ASP A 52 -13.80 2.87 -6.84
C ASP A 52 -14.44 2.49 -5.50
N ARG A 53 -15.07 1.32 -5.49
CA ARG A 53 -15.77 0.76 -4.32
C ARG A 53 -15.51 -0.73 -4.18
N ASP A 54 -14.36 -1.21 -4.65
CA ASP A 54 -14.03 -2.61 -4.58
C ASP A 54 -13.94 -3.07 -3.12
N ARG A 55 -14.76 -4.05 -2.75
CA ARG A 55 -14.83 -4.60 -1.39
C ARG A 55 -13.65 -5.49 -1.04
N ARG A 56 -12.84 -5.87 -2.04
CA ARG A 56 -11.59 -6.63 -1.88
C ARG A 56 -10.43 -5.77 -1.39
N ILE A 57 -10.60 -4.45 -1.39
CA ILE A 57 -9.59 -3.48 -0.94
C ILE A 57 -9.81 -3.15 0.54
N SER A 58 -8.73 -3.22 1.32
CA SER A 58 -8.65 -2.71 2.68
C SER A 58 -7.46 -1.77 2.85
N PHE A 59 -7.40 -1.05 3.98
CA PHE A 59 -6.39 -0.02 4.22
C PHE A 59 -5.65 -0.28 5.52
N LEU A 60 -4.33 -0.07 5.50
CA LEU A 60 -3.52 0.03 6.69
C LEU A 60 -2.86 1.40 6.74
N HIS A 61 -3.36 2.26 7.63
CA HIS A 61 -2.80 3.60 7.82
C HIS A 61 -1.34 3.52 8.24
N ALA A 62 -0.47 4.27 7.56
CA ALA A 62 0.91 4.54 7.94
C ALA A 62 1.13 6.05 8.00
N GLU A 63 1.53 6.53 9.18
CA GLU A 63 1.77 7.96 9.44
C GLU A 63 3.06 8.44 8.76
N GLU A 64 4.06 7.56 8.73
CA GLU A 64 5.38 7.86 8.19
C GLU A 64 5.55 7.28 6.77
N VAL A 65 6.36 7.95 5.97
CA VAL A 65 6.76 7.49 4.64
C VAL A 65 8.28 7.65 4.50
N LEU A 66 8.93 6.70 3.81
CA LEU A 66 10.32 6.84 3.45
C LEU A 66 10.43 7.72 2.20
N THR A 67 11.28 8.74 2.28
CA THR A 67 11.50 9.72 1.23
C THR A 67 12.88 9.55 0.61
N MET A 68 13.12 10.14 -0.55
CA MET A 68 14.44 10.09 -1.21
C MET A 68 15.55 10.80 -0.42
N ALA A 69 15.20 11.63 0.56
CA ALA A 69 16.15 12.26 1.46
C ALA A 69 16.59 11.34 2.62
N ASP A 70 15.87 10.24 2.84
CA ASP A 70 16.14 9.31 3.93
C ASP A 70 17.31 8.39 3.59
N LYS A 71 18.22 8.17 4.55
CA LYS A 71 19.21 7.09 4.44
C LYS A 71 18.50 5.74 4.65
N PRO A 72 18.48 4.83 3.66
CA PRO A 72 17.55 3.69 3.67
C PRO A 72 17.61 2.83 4.94
N VAL A 73 18.83 2.42 5.34
CA VAL A 73 19.04 1.56 6.51
C VAL A 73 18.64 2.25 7.81
N ASP A 74 18.95 3.54 7.95
CA ASP A 74 18.63 4.30 9.16
C ASP A 74 17.13 4.57 9.26
N ALA A 75 16.49 4.86 8.14
CA ALA A 75 15.09 5.23 8.09
C ALA A 75 14.18 4.05 8.40
N VAL A 76 14.44 2.86 7.84
CA VAL A 76 13.71 1.62 8.21
C VAL A 76 13.92 1.26 9.69
N ARG A 77 15.08 1.58 10.26
CA ARG A 77 15.33 1.34 11.69
C ARG A 77 14.61 2.32 12.60
N ARG A 78 14.48 3.59 12.20
CA ARG A 78 13.89 4.66 13.03
C ARG A 78 12.39 4.80 12.84
N LYS A 79 11.93 4.84 11.59
CA LYS A 79 10.53 5.05 11.20
C LYS A 79 9.77 3.72 11.24
N LYS A 80 9.55 3.20 12.45
CA LYS A 80 8.90 1.89 12.65
C LYS A 80 7.45 1.87 12.19
N ASN A 81 6.81 3.02 12.04
CA ASN A 81 5.44 3.15 11.58
C ASN A 81 5.34 3.59 10.12
N CYS A 82 6.42 3.47 9.32
CA CYS A 82 6.36 3.80 7.91
C CYS A 82 5.59 2.76 7.09
N SER A 83 5.08 3.17 5.93
CA SER A 83 4.32 2.33 5.00
C SER A 83 5.02 1.00 4.71
N ILE A 84 6.31 1.05 4.36
CA ILE A 84 7.13 -0.14 4.09
C ILE A 84 7.23 -1.05 5.32
N ALA A 85 7.52 -0.50 6.50
CA ALA A 85 7.66 -1.31 7.72
C ALA A 85 6.34 -2.03 8.06
N LYS A 86 5.22 -1.31 7.99
CA LYS A 86 3.89 -1.86 8.23
C LYS A 86 3.50 -2.93 7.21
N GLY A 87 3.80 -2.73 5.92
CA GLY A 87 3.53 -3.72 4.89
C GLY A 87 4.37 -5.00 5.05
N VAL A 88 5.64 -4.85 5.43
CA VAL A 88 6.52 -6.00 5.76
C VAL A 88 6.01 -6.75 7.00
N ASP A 89 5.48 -6.04 8.00
CA ASP A 89 4.92 -6.68 9.20
C ASP A 89 3.69 -7.54 8.85
N LEU A 90 2.82 -7.10 7.93
CA LEU A 90 1.69 -7.92 7.43
C LEU A 90 2.16 -9.21 6.76
N LEU A 91 3.24 -9.15 5.98
CA LEU A 91 3.82 -10.32 5.33
C LEU A 91 4.41 -11.27 6.39
N LYS A 92 5.11 -10.72 7.38
CA LYS A 92 5.72 -11.49 8.47
C LYS A 92 4.67 -12.17 9.36
N SER A 93 3.51 -11.55 9.57
CA SER A 93 2.38 -12.13 10.32
C SER A 93 1.53 -13.10 9.50
N ALA A 94 1.84 -13.31 8.21
CA ALA A 94 1.06 -14.11 7.26
C ALA A 94 -0.38 -13.61 7.04
N GLU A 95 -0.64 -12.32 7.32
CA GLU A 95 -1.90 -11.65 6.98
C GLU A 95 -2.02 -11.41 5.47
N VAL A 96 -0.89 -11.28 4.78
CA VAL A 96 -0.77 -11.26 3.32
C VAL A 96 0.24 -12.29 2.85
N ASP A 97 0.14 -12.67 1.58
CA ASP A 97 1.01 -13.66 0.93
C ASP A 97 2.18 -13.00 0.19
N ALA A 98 2.06 -11.71 -0.16
CA ALA A 98 3.10 -10.90 -0.79
C ALA A 98 2.98 -9.42 -0.38
N PHE A 99 4.11 -8.73 -0.41
CA PHE A 99 4.20 -7.27 -0.23
C PHE A 99 4.92 -6.66 -1.43
N LEU A 100 4.36 -5.58 -1.98
CA LEU A 100 4.88 -4.81 -3.11
C LEU A 100 5.12 -3.35 -2.72
#